data_AF-A0A0C1U5Y8-F1
#
_entry.id   AF-A0A0C1U5Y8-F1
#
_cell.length_a   1.000
_cell.length_b   1.000
_cell.length_c   1.000
_cell.angle_alpha   90.00
_cell.angle_beta   90.00
_cell.angle_gamma   90.00
#
_symmetry.space_group_name_H-M   'P 1'
#
loop_
_entity.id
_entity.type
_entity.pdbx_description
1 polymer ?
#
loop_
_entity_poly.entity_id
_entity_poly.type
_entity_poly.pdbx_seq_one_letter_code
_entity_poly.pdbx_strand_id
1 'polypeptide(L)'
;MDFRTYLAVVAGMALATYLPRMIPLVLLSNRQIPPWLADWLDLIPAAILGALLAPGLLAGESRALELGRPELIAALPTVAVALKTRSLGLTVVVGMLCYWLIGKIV
;
A
#
# COMPACT_ATOMS: atom_id res chain seq x y z
N MET A 1 -19.29 -1.01 24.31
CA MET A 1 -19.09 -2.22 23.49
C MET A 1 -19.03 -3.40 24.43
N ASP A 2 -20.04 -4.26 24.44
CA ASP A 2 -20.08 -5.43 25.32
C ASP A 2 -19.03 -6.47 24.92
N PHE A 3 -18.48 -7.21 25.89
CA PHE A 3 -17.44 -8.24 25.69
C PHE A 3 -17.85 -9.30 24.67
N ARG A 4 -19.15 -9.66 24.64
CA ARG A 4 -19.72 -10.60 23.66
C ARG A 4 -19.63 -10.07 22.23
N THR A 5 -19.90 -8.79 22.05
CA THR A 5 -19.79 -8.11 20.75
C THR A 5 -18.34 -8.05 20.30
N TYR A 6 -17.40 -7.84 21.23
CA TYR A 6 -15.97 -7.85 20.92
C TYR A 6 -15.51 -9.22 20.42
N LEU A 7 -15.87 -10.30 21.12
CA LEU A 7 -15.56 -11.67 20.69
C LEU A 7 -16.19 -12.01 19.33
N ALA A 8 -17.43 -11.59 19.09
CA ALA A 8 -18.11 -11.80 17.81
C ALA A 8 -17.40 -11.07 16.66
N VAL A 9 -16.93 -9.83 16.87
CA VAL A 9 -16.18 -9.06 15.88
C VAL A 9 -14.83 -9.70 15.59
N VAL A 10 -14.09 -10.13 16.63
CA VAL A 10 -12.80 -10.80 16.46
C VAL A 10 -12.97 -12.12 15.69
N ALA A 11 -13.97 -12.93 16.05
CA ALA A 11 -14.25 -14.18 15.36
C ALA A 11 -14.69 -13.94 13.90
N GLY A 12 -15.54 -12.93 13.66
CA GLY A 12 -15.96 -12.53 12.32
C GLY A 12 -14.81 -12.06 11.44
N MET A 13 -13.92 -11.21 11.97
CA MET A 13 -12.72 -10.75 11.27
C MET A 13 -11.71 -11.88 11.02
N ALA A 14 -11.53 -12.78 11.99
CA ALA A 14 -10.67 -13.94 11.84
C ALA A 14 -11.16 -14.82 10.68
N LEU A 15 -12.45 -15.14 10.64
CA LEU A 15 -13.03 -15.92 9.55
C LEU A 15 -12.92 -15.19 8.20
N ALA A 16 -13.29 -13.91 8.15
CA ALA A 16 -13.25 -13.12 6.92
C ALA A 16 -11.83 -12.91 6.37
N THR A 17 -10.79 -12.95 7.21
CA THR A 17 -9.39 -12.82 6.78
C THR A 17 -8.77 -14.18 6.44
N TYR A 18 -9.13 -15.21 7.20
CA TYR A 18 -8.52 -16.54 7.07
C TYR A 18 -9.08 -17.31 5.89
N LEU A 19 -10.39 -17.20 5.60
CA LEU A 19 -11.01 -17.85 4.44
C LEU A 19 -10.35 -17.43 3.13
N PRO A 20 -10.27 -16.13 2.78
CA PRO A 20 -9.67 -15.70 1.51
C PRO A 20 -8.18 -16.02 1.40
N ARG A 21 -7.48 -16.25 2.52
CA ARG A 21 -6.06 -16.59 2.54
C ARG A 21 -5.82 -18.10 2.45
N MET A 22 -6.65 -18.90 3.11
CA MET A 22 -6.61 -20.36 3.04
C MET A 22 -7.13 -20.89 1.72
N ILE A 23 -8.16 -20.27 1.13
CA ILE A 23 -8.73 -20.73 -0.14
C ILE A 23 -7.65 -20.81 -1.23
N PRO A 24 -6.87 -19.75 -1.53
CA PRO A 24 -5.75 -19.82 -2.46
C PRO A 24 -4.70 -20.84 -2.03
N LEU A 25 -4.34 -20.86 -0.74
CA LEU A 25 -3.27 -21.73 -0.24
C LEU A 25 -3.62 -23.21 -0.41
N VAL A 26 -4.85 -23.61 -0.10
CA VAL A 26 -5.33 -25.01 -0.18
C VAL A 26 -5.64 -25.42 -1.63
N LEU A 27 -6.20 -24.52 -2.45
CA LEU A 27 -6.42 -24.81 -3.88
C LEU A 27 -5.09 -24.98 -4.63
N LEU A 28 -4.07 -24.19 -4.28
CA LEU A 28 -2.76 -24.21 -4.93
C LEU A 28 -1.79 -25.22 -4.30
N SER A 29 -2.05 -25.73 -3.08
CA SER A 29 -1.15 -26.67 -2.40
C SER A 29 -0.95 -27.99 -3.15
N ASN A 30 -1.80 -28.34 -4.11
CA ASN A 30 -1.70 -29.59 -4.89
C ASN A 30 -1.47 -29.37 -6.39
N ARG A 31 -1.27 -28.13 -6.84
CA ARG A 31 -1.04 -27.76 -8.25
C ARG A 31 0.19 -26.85 -8.30
N GLN A 32 1.23 -27.26 -9.01
CA GLN A 32 2.40 -26.41 -9.26
C GLN A 32 1.91 -25.05 -9.77
N ILE A 33 2.16 -23.98 -8.99
CA ILE A 33 1.74 -22.64 -9.37
C ILE A 33 2.41 -22.35 -10.70
N PRO A 34 1.63 -22.02 -11.74
CA PRO A 34 2.23 -21.71 -13.01
C PRO A 34 3.13 -20.49 -12.89
N PRO A 35 4.33 -20.49 -13.50
CA PRO A 35 5.34 -19.47 -13.27
C PRO A 35 4.82 -18.04 -13.54
N TRP A 36 3.98 -17.87 -14.57
CA TRP A 36 3.39 -16.58 -14.90
C TRP A 36 2.47 -16.03 -13.80
N LEU A 37 1.80 -16.89 -13.04
CA LEU A 37 0.88 -16.50 -11.98
C LEU A 37 1.63 -16.15 -10.70
N ALA A 38 2.70 -16.89 -10.38
CA ALA A 38 3.58 -16.56 -9.27
C ALA A 38 4.22 -15.17 -9.45
N ASP A 39 4.78 -14.92 -10.65
CA ASP A 39 5.35 -13.61 -11.00
C ASP A 39 4.30 -12.49 -10.90
N TRP A 40 3.06 -12.75 -11.34
CA TRP A 40 1.96 -11.77 -11.24
C TRP A 40 1.54 -11.50 -9.79
N LEU A 41 1.49 -12.54 -8.94
CA LEU A 41 1.15 -12.39 -7.52
C LEU A 41 2.19 -11.56 -6.77
N ASP A 42 3.47 -11.69 -7.11
CA ASP A 42 4.55 -10.90 -6.52
C ASP A 42 4.45 -9.39 -6.85
N LEU A 43 3.77 -9.03 -7.94
CA LEU A 43 3.48 -7.62 -8.27
C LEU A 43 2.27 -7.05 -7.52
N ILE A 44 1.37 -7.88 -6.98
CA ILE A 44 0.15 -7.43 -6.29
C ILE A 44 0.48 -6.49 -5.11
N PRO A 45 1.42 -6.82 -4.19
CA PRO A 45 1.75 -5.92 -3.08
C PRO A 45 2.22 -4.55 -3.54
N ALA A 46 3.10 -4.49 -4.54
CA ALA A 46 3.62 -3.23 -5.07
C ALA A 46 2.51 -2.39 -5.72
N ALA A 47 1.62 -3.03 -6.49
CA ALA A 47 0.49 -2.37 -7.12
C ALA A 47 -0.52 -1.82 -6.09
N ILE A 48 -0.82 -2.58 -5.03
CA ILE A 48 -1.71 -2.16 -3.95
C ILE A 48 -1.13 -0.95 -3.21
N LEU A 49 0.16 -1.00 -2.84
CA LEU A 49 0.83 0.14 -2.20
C LEU A 49 0.81 1.39 -3.09
N GLY A 50 1.08 1.21 -4.40
CA GLY A 50 0.99 2.30 -5.37
C GLY A 50 -0.43 2.86 -5.50
N ALA A 51 -1.44 2.01 -5.55
CA ALA A 51 -2.85 2.42 -5.64
C ALA A 51 -3.39 3.06 -4.36
N LEU A 52 -2.83 2.74 -3.19
CA LEU A 52 -3.13 3.40 -1.91
C LEU A 52 -2.48 4.78 -1.82
N LEU A 53 -1.24 4.91 -2.30
CA LEU A 53 -0.49 6.17 -2.31
C LEU A 53 -0.99 7.15 -3.37
N ALA A 54 -1.30 6.65 -4.57
CA ALA A 54 -1.71 7.46 -5.72
C ALA A 54 -2.84 8.45 -5.43
N PRO A 55 -3.99 8.07 -4.84
CA PRO A 55 -5.07 9.03 -4.54
C PRO A 55 -4.65 10.02 -3.46
N GLY A 56 -3.87 9.61 -2.45
CA GLY A 56 -3.35 10.53 -1.43
C GLY A 56 -2.39 11.60 -1.98
N LEU A 57 -1.79 11.35 -3.14
CA LEU A 57 -0.88 12.28 -3.82
C LEU A 57 -1.57 13.08 -4.95
N LEU A 58 -2.53 12.47 -5.66
CA LEU A 58 -3.13 13.01 -6.89
C LEU A 58 -4.50 13.68 -6.66
N ALA A 59 -5.22 13.31 -5.60
CA ALA A 59 -6.57 13.80 -5.32
C ALA A 59 -6.64 14.35 -3.89
N GLY A 60 -6.59 15.67 -3.76
CA GLY A 60 -6.96 16.35 -2.51
C GLY A 60 -8.45 16.19 -2.19
N GLU A 61 -8.88 16.69 -1.02
CA GLU A 61 -10.28 16.62 -0.54
C GLU A 61 -11.31 17.17 -1.56
N SER A 62 -10.90 18.14 -2.37
CA SER A 62 -11.63 18.55 -3.56
C SER A 62 -11.14 17.72 -4.75
N ARG A 63 -12.06 16.99 -5.38
CA ARG A 63 -11.92 16.19 -6.61
C ARG A 63 -11.58 17.04 -7.86
N ALA A 64 -10.63 17.97 -7.71
CA ALA A 64 -10.10 18.86 -8.72
C ALA A 64 -8.58 18.65 -8.78
N LEU A 65 -8.06 18.42 -9.98
CA LEU A 65 -6.63 18.26 -10.23
C LEU A 65 -5.95 19.63 -10.11
N GLU A 66 -5.63 20.05 -8.90
CA GLU A 66 -4.84 21.27 -8.70
C GLU A 66 -3.35 20.95 -8.85
N LEU A 67 -2.84 21.11 -10.07
CA LEU A 67 -1.44 20.87 -10.45
C LEU A 67 -0.40 21.74 -9.70
N GLY A 68 -0.82 22.65 -8.81
CA GLY A 68 0.05 23.53 -8.03
C GLY A 68 0.24 23.11 -6.57
N ARG A 69 -0.28 21.96 -6.14
CA ARG A 69 -0.22 21.58 -4.71
C ARG A 69 1.18 21.10 -4.28
N PRO A 70 1.64 21.49 -3.08
CA PRO A 70 2.95 21.12 -2.55
C PRO A 70 3.14 19.61 -2.40
N GLU A 71 2.08 18.80 -2.27
CA GLU A 71 2.21 17.34 -2.21
C GLU A 71 2.66 16.72 -3.54
N LEU A 72 2.26 17.28 -4.69
CA LEU A 72 2.71 16.82 -6.02
C LEU A 72 4.19 17.19 -6.26
N ILE A 73 4.60 18.37 -5.81
CA ILE A 73 5.99 18.83 -5.90
C ILE A 73 6.88 18.00 -4.96
N ALA A 74 6.37 17.57 -3.80
CA ALA A 74 7.06 16.66 -2.89
C ALA A 74 7.13 15.21 -3.39
N ALA A 75 6.15 14.77 -4.21
CA ALA A 75 6.11 13.44 -4.81
C ALA A 75 7.21 13.22 -5.87
N LEU A 76 7.54 14.24 -6.65
CA LEU A 76 8.56 14.18 -7.70
C LEU A 76 9.96 13.75 -7.20
N PRO A 77 10.55 14.42 -6.18
CA PRO A 77 11.85 14.01 -5.65
C PRO A 77 11.79 12.67 -4.89
N THR A 78 10.66 12.35 -4.22
CA THR A 78 10.53 11.07 -3.51
C THR A 78 10.43 9.88 -4.46
N VAL A 79 9.71 10.00 -5.59
CA VAL A 79 9.68 8.99 -6.65
C VAL A 79 11.05 8.85 -7.32
N ALA A 80 11.75 9.96 -7.56
CA ALA A 80 13.10 9.93 -8.14
C ALA A 80 14.10 9.16 -7.27
N VAL A 81 14.03 9.33 -5.94
CA VAL A 81 14.84 8.54 -5.00
C VAL A 81 14.39 7.09 -4.95
N ALA A 82 13.08 6.83 -4.96
CA ALA A 82 12.55 5.48 -4.91
C ALA A 82 12.96 4.60 -6.10
N LEU A 83 12.96 5.17 -7.31
CA LEU A 83 13.40 4.47 -8.52
C LEU A 83 14.90 4.16 -8.52
N LYS A 84 15.72 4.97 -7.84
CA LYS A 84 17.18 4.78 -7.81
C LYS A 84 17.63 3.75 -6.78
N THR A 85 16.97 3.66 -5.62
CA THR A 85 17.49 2.88 -4.47
C THR A 85 16.91 1.47 -4.37
N ARG A 86 15.82 1.15 -5.09
CA ARG A 86 15.21 -0.21 -5.20
C ARG A 86 14.97 -0.96 -3.87
N SER A 87 15.00 -0.28 -2.71
CA SER A 87 14.90 -0.86 -1.37
C SER A 87 13.78 -0.18 -0.56
N LEU A 88 12.84 -0.98 -0.08
CA LEU A 88 11.64 -0.52 0.61
C LEU A 88 11.95 0.21 1.94
N GLY A 89 13.00 -0.18 2.66
CA GLY A 89 13.37 0.45 3.93
C GLY A 89 13.94 1.86 3.75
N LEU A 90 14.91 2.02 2.83
CA LEU A 90 15.53 3.33 2.56
C LEU A 90 14.54 4.33 1.95
N THR A 91 13.59 3.85 1.15
CA THR A 91 12.57 4.71 0.55
C THR A 91 11.61 5.30 1.58
N VAL A 92 11.22 4.53 2.60
CA VAL A 92 10.41 5.03 3.72
C VAL A 92 11.17 6.10 4.51
N VAL A 93 12.43 5.85 4.87
CA VAL A 93 13.25 6.79 5.66
C VAL A 93 13.48 8.09 4.90
N VAL A 94 13.86 8.03 3.63
CA VAL A 94 14.08 9.23 2.81
C VAL A 94 12.78 9.97 2.54
N GLY A 95 11.68 9.25 2.29
CA GLY A 95 10.35 9.84 2.14
C GLY A 95 9.91 10.64 3.37
N MET A 96 10.08 10.08 4.56
CA MET A 96 9.79 10.78 5.83
C MET A 96 10.64 12.03 6.02
N LEU A 97 11.95 11.95 5.73
CA LEU A 97 12.85 13.11 5.84
C LEU A 97 12.53 14.21 4.83
N CYS A 98 12.21 13.86 3.58
CA CYS A 98 11.77 14.83 2.57
C CYS A 98 10.46 15.49 2.95
N TYR A 99 9.46 14.72 3.40
CA TYR A 99 8.18 15.28 3.85
C TYR A 99 8.38 16.22 5.04
N TRP A 100 9.22 15.85 6.00
CA TRP A 100 9.53 16.67 7.16
C TRP A 100 10.25 17.98 6.79
N LEU A 101 11.21 17.94 5.86
CA LEU A 101 11.91 19.12 5.36
C LEU A 101 10.97 20.08 4.62
N ILE A 102 10.09 19.53 3.77
CA ILE A 102 9.14 20.32 2.99
C ILE A 102 8.05 20.92 3.89
N GLY A 103 7.54 20.14 4.85
CA GLY A 103 6.56 20.60 5.84
C GLY A 103 7.10 21.65 6.82
N LYS A 104 8.42 21.87 6.87
CA LYS A 104 9.02 22.97 7.64
C LYS A 104 9.21 24.26 6.84
N ILE A 105 9.05 24.20 5.53
CA ILE A 105 9.29 25.31 4.58
C ILE A 105 7.96 25.94 4.11
N VAL A 106 6.82 25.25 4.28
CA VAL A 106 5.45 25.72 4.01
C VAL A 106 4.76 26.16 5.29
#